data_AF-A0A378PSP4-F1
#
_entry.id   AF-A0A378PSP4-F1
#
_cell.length_a   1.000
_cell.length_b   1.000
_cell.length_c   1.000
_cell.angle_alpha   90.00
_cell.angle_beta   90.00
_cell.angle_gamma   90.00
#
_symmetry.space_group_name_H-M   'P 1'
#
loop_
_entity.id
_entity.type
_entity.pdbx_description
1 polymer ?
#
loop_
_entity_poly.entity_id
_entity_poly.type
_entity_poly.pdbx_seq_one_letter_code
_entity_poly.pdbx_strand_id
1 'polypeptide(L)'
;MNCYMIYIILKPKKLKKKERISAFLFNNVLSLPMYHCTQECADIHAKIRAECRAKGKTLSFADSQIASIALFNNAILVTRNVDDFKHIDGLMIENWFDN
;
A
#
# COMPACT_ATOMS: atom_id res chain seq x y z
N MET A 1 -13.10 1.47 13.39
CA MET A 1 -12.30 0.31 12.91
C MET A 1 -11.06 0.88 12.25
N ASN A 2 -9.99 1.10 13.03
CA ASN A 2 -8.84 1.88 12.57
C ASN A 2 -7.85 0.95 11.86
N CYS A 3 -7.97 0.85 10.53
CA CYS A 3 -6.94 0.23 9.70
C CYS A 3 -5.83 1.24 9.46
N TYR A 4 -4.67 1.00 10.07
CA TYR A 4 -3.44 1.78 9.87
C TYR A 4 -2.64 1.13 8.74
N MET A 5 -2.43 1.84 7.62
CA MET A 5 -1.64 1.34 6.48
C MET A 5 -0.70 2.43 5.96
N ILE A 6 0.58 2.29 6.30
CA ILE A 6 1.71 2.68 5.46
C ILE A 6 2.52 1.40 5.26
N TYR A 7 2.73 1.01 4.01
CA TYR A 7 3.61 -0.12 3.67
C TYR A 7 5.06 0.26 3.98
N ILE A 8 5.67 -0.41 4.96
CA ILE A 8 7.11 -0.65 4.95
C ILE A 8 7.31 -2.15 4.81
N ILE A 9 7.78 -2.56 3.64
CA ILE A 9 8.18 -3.93 3.35
C ILE A 9 9.39 -4.28 4.22
N LEU A 10 9.21 -5.10 5.25
CA LEU A 10 10.19 -6.12 5.65
C LEU A 10 9.42 -7.25 6.36
N LYS A 11 9.10 -8.35 5.68
CA LYS A 11 8.74 -9.62 6.35
C LYS A 11 10.04 -10.29 6.82
N PRO A 12 10.32 -10.41 8.14
CA PRO A 12 11.45 -11.19 8.61
C PRO A 12 10.98 -12.55 9.14
N LYS A 13 11.48 -13.63 8.53
CA LYS A 13 11.36 -14.98 9.08
C LYS A 13 12.20 -15.11 10.37
N LYS A 14 11.58 -15.74 11.37
CA LYS A 14 12.09 -16.24 12.67
C LYS A 14 12.46 -15.20 13.75
N LEU A 15 11.83 -15.44 14.90
CA LEU A 15 11.74 -14.63 16.12
C LEU A 15 13.05 -14.57 16.92
N LYS A 16 13.78 -13.43 16.82
CA LYS A 16 14.60 -12.78 17.89
C LYS A 16 14.68 -11.24 17.69
N LYS A 17 13.67 -10.62 17.04
CA LYS A 17 13.79 -9.36 16.27
C LYS A 17 12.88 -8.19 16.72
N LYS A 18 12.06 -8.36 17.77
CA LYS A 18 10.97 -7.41 18.11
C LYS A 18 11.48 -6.00 18.51
N GLU A 19 12.54 -5.90 19.30
CA GLU A 19 13.08 -4.61 19.77
C GLU A 19 13.70 -3.79 18.63
N ARG A 20 14.40 -4.44 17.71
CA ARG A 20 14.99 -3.78 16.53
C ARG A 20 13.94 -3.24 15.56
N ILE A 21 12.84 -3.99 15.38
CA ILE A 21 11.72 -3.53 14.55
C ILE A 21 11.01 -2.36 15.25
N SER A 22 10.79 -2.47 16.56
CA SER A 22 10.21 -1.40 17.37
C SER A 22 11.04 -0.11 17.25
N ALA A 23 12.34 -0.16 17.54
CA ALA A 23 13.22 1.00 17.45
C ALA A 23 13.24 1.63 16.05
N PHE A 24 13.22 0.82 14.99
CA PHE A 24 13.13 1.33 13.62
C PHE A 24 11.80 2.06 13.37
N LEU A 25 10.68 1.49 13.80
CA LEU A 25 9.35 2.10 13.68
C LEU A 25 9.27 3.43 14.44
N PHE A 26 9.72 3.45 15.70
CA PHE A 26 9.67 4.64 16.54
C PHE A 26 10.61 5.75 16.04
N ASN A 27 11.80 5.41 15.56
CA ASN A 27 12.81 6.41 15.19
C ASN A 27 12.67 6.93 13.75
N ASN A 28 12.06 6.18 12.84
CA ASN A 28 12.00 6.54 11.42
C ASN A 28 10.58 6.70 10.87
N VAL A 29 9.62 5.92 11.38
CA VAL A 29 8.31 5.73 10.71
C VAL A 29 7.22 6.59 11.32
N LEU A 30 7.26 6.85 12.63
CA LEU A 30 6.26 7.70 13.30
C LEU A 30 6.29 9.17 12.88
N SER A 31 7.35 9.61 12.19
CA SER A 31 7.42 10.96 11.62
C SER A 31 6.74 11.09 10.26
N LEU A 32 6.35 9.98 9.63
CA LEU A 32 5.73 9.98 8.30
C LEU A 32 4.23 10.29 8.40
N PRO A 33 3.68 11.05 7.44
CA PRO A 33 2.25 11.32 7.38
C PRO A 33 1.47 10.02 7.21
N MET A 34 0.51 9.79 8.11
CA MET A 34 -0.37 8.63 8.09
C MET A 34 -1.69 8.95 7.39
N TYR A 35 -1.98 8.21 6.32
CA TYR A 35 -3.27 8.28 5.64
C TYR A 35 -4.26 7.29 6.24
N HIS A 36 -5.49 7.74 6.44
CA HIS A 36 -6.59 6.92 6.91
C HIS A 36 -7.37 6.32 5.73
N CYS A 37 -7.87 5.11 5.91
CA CYS A 37 -8.85 4.53 4.99
C CYS A 37 -10.22 5.13 5.31
N THR A 38 -10.60 6.17 4.57
CA THR A 38 -11.92 6.81 4.68
C THR A 38 -12.97 6.05 3.84
N GLN A 39 -14.23 6.47 3.90
CA GLN A 39 -15.29 5.87 3.10
C GLN A 39 -15.03 6.03 1.60
N GLU A 40 -14.49 7.17 1.18
CA GLU A 40 -14.12 7.46 -0.20
C GLU A 40 -13.03 6.49 -0.70
N CYS A 41 -12.03 6.20 0.14
CA CYS A 41 -11.03 5.16 -0.14
C CYS A 41 -11.67 3.77 -0.29
N ALA A 42 -12.73 3.48 0.46
CA ALA A 42 -13.46 2.21 0.36
C ALA A 42 -14.26 2.11 -0.95
N ASP A 43 -14.84 3.21 -1.41
CA ASP A 43 -15.58 3.26 -2.69
C ASP A 43 -14.62 3.09 -3.88
N ILE A 44 -13.46 3.77 -3.86
CA ILE A 44 -12.39 3.59 -4.85
C ILE A 44 -11.89 2.14 -4.81
N HIS A 45 -11.70 1.59 -3.61
CA HIS A 45 -11.27 0.19 -3.45
C HIS A 45 -12.26 -0.80 -4.08
N ALA A 46 -13.57 -0.60 -3.88
CA ALA A 46 -14.59 -1.43 -4.50
C ALA A 46 -14.53 -1.35 -6.03
N LYS A 47 -14.34 -0.15 -6.58
CA LYS A 47 -14.18 0.09 -8.02
C LYS A 47 -12.96 -0.65 -8.59
N ILE A 48 -11.78 -0.49 -7.98
CA ILE A 48 -10.55 -1.18 -8.40
C ILE A 48 -10.79 -2.69 -8.47
N ARG A 49 -11.41 -3.27 -7.44
CA ARG A 49 -11.69 -4.71 -7.39
C ARG A 49 -12.64 -5.17 -8.48
N ALA A 50 -13.69 -4.38 -8.76
CA ALA A 50 -14.62 -4.68 -9.85
C ALA A 50 -13.91 -4.67 -11.21
N GLU A 51 -13.07 -3.66 -11.46
CA GLU A 51 -12.31 -3.53 -12.70
C GLU A 51 -11.26 -4.63 -12.88
N CYS A 52 -10.50 -4.96 -11.83
CA CYS A 52 -9.55 -6.07 -11.88
C CYS A 52 -10.26 -7.38 -12.21
N ARG A 53 -11.39 -7.68 -11.55
CA ARG A 53 -12.20 -8.88 -11.83
C ARG A 53 -12.69 -8.92 -13.27
N ALA A 54 -13.19 -7.81 -13.79
CA ALA A 54 -13.63 -7.72 -15.18
C ALA A 54 -12.48 -7.98 -16.18
N LYS A 55 -11.26 -7.56 -15.83
CA LYS A 55 -10.04 -7.78 -16.62
C LYS A 55 -9.38 -9.16 -16.38
N GLY A 56 -10.02 -10.05 -15.61
CA GLY A 56 -9.46 -11.37 -15.27
C GLY A 56 -8.22 -11.34 -14.36
N LYS A 57 -7.96 -10.20 -13.71
CA LYS A 57 -6.84 -10.01 -12.78
C LYS A 57 -7.34 -10.05 -11.35
N THR A 58 -6.52 -10.59 -10.44
CA THR A 58 -6.84 -10.59 -9.02
C THR A 58 -5.75 -9.88 -8.26
N LEU A 59 -6.00 -8.62 -7.92
CA LEU A 59 -5.19 -7.88 -6.95
C LEU A 59 -5.57 -8.34 -5.54
N SER A 60 -4.57 -8.45 -4.65
CA SER A 60 -4.82 -8.82 -3.25
C SER A 60 -5.68 -7.75 -2.57
N PHE A 61 -6.45 -8.15 -1.55
CA PHE A 61 -7.31 -7.20 -0.83
C PHE A 61 -6.52 -6.05 -0.19
N ALA A 62 -5.35 -6.35 0.37
CA ALA A 62 -4.47 -5.34 0.96
C ALA A 62 -3.93 -4.40 -0.11
N ASP A 63 -3.45 -4.93 -1.24
CA ASP A 63 -2.90 -4.12 -2.32
C ASP A 63 -3.96 -3.23 -2.97
N SER A 64 -5.19 -3.74 -3.15
CA SER A 64 -6.29 -2.92 -3.66
C SER A 64 -6.72 -1.81 -2.68
N GLN A 65 -6.52 -1.97 -1.37
CA GLN A 65 -6.70 -0.89 -0.40
C GLN A 65 -5.59 0.16 -0.45
N ILE A 66 -4.33 -0.26 -0.61
CA ILE A 66 -3.21 0.69 -0.73
C ILE A 66 -3.38 1.55 -1.96
N ALA A 67 -3.72 0.91 -3.09
CA ALA A 67 -3.95 1.60 -4.34
C ALA A 67 -5.09 2.61 -4.22
N SER A 68 -6.17 2.28 -3.50
CA SER A 68 -7.28 3.21 -3.31
C SER A 68 -6.92 4.43 -2.45
N ILE A 69 -6.13 4.23 -1.39
CA ILE A 69 -5.63 5.32 -0.55
C ILE A 69 -4.68 6.21 -1.36
N ALA A 70 -3.77 5.63 -2.12
CA ALA A 70 -2.84 6.39 -2.95
C ALA A 70 -3.57 7.22 -4.01
N LEU A 71 -4.55 6.63 -4.69
CA LEU A 71 -5.40 7.33 -5.67
C LEU A 71 -6.21 8.46 -5.02
N PHE A 72 -6.86 8.22 -3.89
CA PHE A 72 -7.68 9.23 -3.22
C PHE A 72 -6.86 10.47 -2.82
N ASN A 73 -5.62 10.25 -2.38
CA ASN A 73 -4.73 11.32 -1.93
C ASN A 73 -3.83 11.87 -3.05
N ASN A 74 -4.01 11.45 -4.31
CA ASN A 74 -3.10 11.76 -5.43
C ASN A 74 -1.62 11.53 -5.08
N ALA A 75 -1.32 10.45 -4.37
CA ALA A 75 0.02 10.11 -3.90
C ALA A 75 0.73 9.14 -4.85
N ILE A 76 2.07 9.19 -4.86
CA ILE A 76 2.92 8.24 -5.59
C ILE A 76 3.07 6.97 -4.74
N LEU A 77 2.69 5.82 -5.30
CA LEU A 77 2.91 4.51 -4.68
C LEU A 77 4.33 4.02 -4.97
N VAL A 78 5.18 4.02 -3.93
CA VAL A 78 6.52 3.44 -4.02
C VAL A 78 6.45 1.94 -3.74
N THR A 79 6.78 1.11 -4.73
CA THR A 79 6.72 -0.35 -4.58
C THR A 79 7.73 -1.07 -5.47
N ARG A 80 8.18 -2.25 -5.02
CA ARG A 80 8.94 -3.20 -5.86
C ARG A 80 8.04 -4.11 -6.69
N ASN A 81 6.75 -4.17 -6.38
CA ASN A 81 5.78 -5.04 -7.04
C ASN A 81 5.05 -4.29 -8.17
N VAL A 82 5.77 -3.57 -9.02
CA VAL A 82 5.17 -2.68 -10.04
C VAL A 82 4.14 -3.40 -10.92
N ASP A 83 4.40 -4.66 -11.27
CA ASP A 83 3.52 -5.48 -12.12
C ASP A 83 2.11 -5.69 -11.55
N ASP A 84 1.97 -5.70 -10.22
CA ASP A 84 0.67 -5.88 -9.56
C ASP A 84 -0.20 -4.61 -9.69
N PHE A 85 0.43 -3.43 -9.79
CA PHE A 85 -0.24 -2.13 -9.71
C PHE A 85 -0.33 -1.39 -11.06
N LYS A 86 0.53 -1.72 -12.03
CA LYS A 86 0.65 -1.01 -13.33
C LYS A 86 -0.62 -0.95 -14.19
N HIS A 87 -1.66 -1.71 -13.82
CA HIS A 87 -2.92 -1.79 -14.55
C HIS A 87 -4.07 -1.01 -13.90
N ILE A 88 -3.78 -0.30 -12.81
CA ILE A 88 -4.73 0.56 -12.11
C ILE A 88 -4.64 1.95 -12.72
N ASP A 89 -5.71 2.38 -13.38
CA ASP A 89 -5.74 3.63 -14.11
C ASP A 89 -5.63 4.83 -13.15
N GLY A 90 -4.71 5.76 -13.47
CA GLY A 90 -4.46 6.97 -12.67
C GLY A 90 -3.53 6.79 -11.47
N LEU A 91 -3.09 5.57 -11.14
CA LEU A 91 -2.17 5.33 -10.03
C LEU A 91 -0.74 5.69 -10.43
N MET A 92 -0.12 6.63 -9.72
CA MET A 92 1.29 6.98 -9.89
C MET A 92 2.16 5.97 -9.15
N ILE A 93 3.20 5.43 -9.78
CA ILE A 93 4.02 4.36 -9.23
C ILE A 93 5.50 4.68 -9.45
N GLU A 94 6.32 4.44 -8.43
CA GLU A 94 7.79 4.48 -8.51
C GLU A 94 8.40 3.22 -7.92
N ASN A 95 9.50 2.75 -8.52
CA ASN A 95 10.36 1.73 -7.93
C ASN A 95 11.74 2.33 -7.63
N TRP A 96 12.01 2.61 -6.36
CA TRP A 96 13.28 3.21 -5.93
C TRP A 96 14.48 2.26 -5.96
N PHE A 97 14.28 0.99 -6.31
CA PHE A 97 15.36 0.00 -6.40
C PHE A 97 15.90 -0.18 -7.82
N ASP A 98 15.27 0.44 -8.81
CA ASP A 98 15.72 0.40 -10.20
C ASP A 98 16.74 1.50 -10.54
N ASN A 99 17.23 2.22 -9.52
CA ASN A 99 18.22 3.30 -9.60
C ASN A 99 19.57 2.92 -8.98
#